data_AF-A0A9P6EQ49-F1
#
_entry.id   AF-A0A9P6EQ49-F1
#
_cell.length_a   1.000
_cell.length_b   1.000
_cell.length_c   1.000
_cell.angle_alpha   90.00
_cell.angle_beta   90.00
_cell.angle_gamma   90.00
#
_symmetry.space_group_name_H-M   'P 1'
#
loop_
_entity.id
_entity.type
_entity.pdbx_description
1 polymer ?
#
loop_
_entity_poly.entity_id
_entity_poly.type
_entity_poly.pdbx_seq_one_letter_code
_entity_poly.pdbx_strand_id
1 'polypeptide(L)' 'MPGRKEPADWKIIETSPSGLELTFYNTKTEESTFYIPDGFTATDVLNVPGAKKYWHNVADVTKYMKQMEVEKAQDQGE' A
#
# COMPACT_ATOMS: atom_id res chain seq x y z
N MET A 1 4.38 -12.25 -19.30
CA MET A 1 3.18 -11.70 -18.66
C MET A 1 3.66 -10.99 -17.41
N PRO A 2 3.42 -9.69 -17.20
CA PRO A 2 3.74 -9.09 -15.90
C PRO A 2 2.94 -9.89 -14.86
N GLY A 3 3.68 -10.56 -13.96
CA GLY A 3 3.08 -11.44 -12.96
C GLY A 3 2.02 -10.67 -12.19
N ARG A 4 0.85 -11.30 -12.00
CA ARG A 4 -0.19 -10.77 -11.12
C ARG A 4 0.48 -10.43 -9.78
N LYS A 5 0.49 -9.16 -9.38
CA LYS A 5 1.04 -8.76 -8.08
C LYS A 5 0.18 -9.43 -7.00
N GLU A 6 0.70 -10.44 -6.32
CA GLU A 6 -0.05 -11.16 -5.29
C GLU A 6 0.10 -10.44 -3.94
N PRO A 7 -0.98 -10.15 -3.20
CA PRO A 7 -0.89 -9.43 -1.92
C PRO A 7 0.01 -10.10 -0.88
N ALA A 8 0.12 -11.44 -0.94
CA ALA A 8 0.99 -12.24 -0.08
C ALA A 8 2.49 -11.99 -0.33
N ASP A 9 2.86 -11.49 -1.51
CA ASP A 9 4.24 -11.14 -1.85
C ASP A 9 4.65 -9.78 -1.31
N TRP A 10 3.71 -9.00 -0.78
CA TRP A 10 3.95 -7.69 -0.22
C TRP A 10 3.90 -7.74 1.31
N LYS A 11 4.59 -6.82 1.96
CA LYS A 11 4.46 -6.56 3.39
C LYS A 11 4.54 -5.07 3.66
N ILE A 12 3.95 -4.63 4.76
CA ILE A 12 4.10 -3.24 5.22
C ILE A 12 5.32 -3.17 6.15
N ILE A 13 6.22 -2.23 5.86
CA ILE A 13 7.37 -1.92 6.70
C ILE A 13 7.30 -0.45 7.13
N GLU A 14 7.66 -0.19 8.38
CA GLU A 14 7.74 1.16 8.95
C GLU A 14 9.12 1.74 8.63
N THR A 15 9.18 2.60 7.62
CA THR A 15 10.44 3.23 7.20
C THR A 15 10.65 4.62 7.78
N SER A 16 9.57 5.30 8.21
CA SER A 16 9.66 6.60 8.86
C SER A 16 9.39 6.49 10.37
N PRO A 17 10.16 7.22 11.21
CA PRO A 17 9.97 7.21 12.66
C PRO A 17 8.62 7.81 13.09
N SER A 18 7.93 8.53 12.20
CA SER A 18 6.57 9.06 12.43
C SER A 18 5.48 8.00 12.26
N GLY A 19 5.75 6.87 11.59
CA GLY A 19 4.76 5.81 11.34
C GLY A 19 3.58 6.22 10.43
N LEU A 20 3.65 7.42 9.86
CA LEU A 20 2.61 7.97 8.97
C LEU A 20 2.79 7.50 7.51
N GLU A 21 4.03 7.20 7.12
CA GLU A 21 4.34 6.71 5.78
C GLU A 21 4.45 5.19 5.82
N LEU A 22 3.50 4.52 5.19
CA LEU A 22 3.45 3.07 5.09
C LEU A 22 4.16 2.65 3.81
N THR A 23 5.28 1.94 3.96
CA THR A 23 6.01 1.42 2.82
C THR A 23 5.56 0.00 2.53
N PHE A 24 5.04 -0.22 1.33
CA PHE A 24 4.77 -1.54 0.79
C PHE A 24 6.05 -2.09 0.16
N TYR A 25 6.55 -3.20 0.69
CA TYR A 25 7.75 -3.88 0.20
C TYR A 25 7.38 -5.24 -0.37
N ASN A 26 7.78 -5.51 -1.61
CA ASN A 26 7.64 -6.79 -2.26
C ASN A 26 8.81 -7.71 -1.88
N THR A 27 8.53 -8.82 -1.22
CA THR A 27 9.54 -9.77 -0.76
C THR A 27 10.13 -10.64 -1.88
N LYS A 28 9.49 -10.72 -3.04
CA LYS A 28 9.97 -11.51 -4.19
C LYS A 28 10.83 -10.69 -5.14
N THR A 29 10.44 -9.44 -5.40
CA THR A 29 11.13 -8.55 -6.37
C THR A 29 12.04 -7.53 -5.70
N GLU A 30 12.00 -7.44 -4.36
CA GLU A 30 12.72 -6.44 -3.55
C GLU A 30 12.32 -4.99 -3.84
N GLU A 31 11.23 -4.78 -4.58
CA GLU A 31 10.67 -3.46 -4.87
C GLU A 31 9.98 -2.88 -3.64
N SER A 32 10.08 -1.56 -3.45
CA SER A 32 9.34 -0.82 -2.42
C SER A 32 8.59 0.37 -3.00
N THR A 33 7.47 0.72 -2.38
CA THR A 33 6.70 1.92 -2.72
C THR A 33 5.98 2.48 -1.50
N PHE A 34 5.85 3.80 -1.44
CA PHE A 34 5.06 4.51 -0.43
C PHE A 34 3.56 4.57 -0.77
N TYR A 35 3.19 4.14 -1.97
CA TYR A 35 1.81 4.10 -2.43
C TYR A 35 1.27 2.67 -2.41
N ILE A 36 -0.05 2.55 -2.49
CA ILE A 36 -0.67 1.24 -2.67
C ILE A 36 -0.21 0.67 -4.03
N PRO A 37 0.24 -0.59 -4.09
CA PRO A 37 0.65 -1.21 -5.35
C PRO A 37 -0.48 -1.16 -6.40
N ASP A 38 -0.15 -0.71 -7.61
CA ASP A 38 -1.12 -0.64 -8.71
C ASP A 38 -1.84 -1.98 -8.93
N GLY A 39 -3.16 -1.91 -9.08
CA GLY A 39 -4.04 -3.06 -9.28
C GLY A 39 -4.52 -3.73 -8.00
N PHE A 40 -4.12 -3.27 -6.81
CA PHE A 40 -4.65 -3.78 -5.55
C PHE A 40 -6.02 -3.18 -5.25
N THR A 41 -6.96 -4.03 -4.87
CA THR A 41 -8.22 -3.59 -4.26
C THR A 41 -8.03 -3.35 -2.76
N ALA A 42 -8.99 -2.68 -2.12
CA ALA A 42 -8.96 -2.53 -0.67
C ALA A 42 -8.98 -3.87 0.10
N THR A 43 -9.58 -4.91 -0.50
CA THR A 43 -9.56 -6.27 0.07
C THR A 43 -8.18 -6.90 -0.06
N ASP A 44 -7.50 -6.68 -1.19
CA ASP A 44 -6.13 -7.15 -1.41
C ASP A 44 -5.17 -6.53 -0.39
N VAL A 45 -5.27 -5.22 -0.16
CA VAL A 45 -4.45 -4.52 0.83
C VAL A 45 -4.67 -5.08 2.24
N LEU A 46 -5.90 -5.41 2.65
CA LEU A 46 -6.15 -6.04 3.96
C LEU A 46 -5.51 -7.43 4.09
N ASN A 47 -5.25 -8.11 2.98
CA ASN A 47 -4.58 -9.39 2.96
C ASN A 47 -3.05 -9.26 2.96
N VAL A 48 -2.50 -8.05 2.83
CA VAL A 48 -1.06 -7.80 2.95
C VAL A 48 -0.62 -8.07 4.40
N PRO A 49 0.39 -8.91 4.63
CA PRO A 49 1.07 -9.05 5.92
C PRO A 49 1.40 -7.70 6.56
N GLY A 50 0.86 -7.46 7.76
CA GLY A 50 1.04 -6.21 8.52
C GLY A 50 -0.06 -5.17 8.32
N ALA A 51 -0.93 -5.30 7.30
CA ALA A 51 -2.01 -4.34 7.04
C ALA A 51 -2.99 -4.19 8.21
N LYS A 52 -3.28 -5.29 8.92
CA LYS A 52 -4.21 -5.29 10.06
C LYS A 52 -3.72 -4.50 11.28
N LYS A 53 -2.45 -4.07 11.30
CA LYS A 53 -1.92 -3.14 12.30
C LYS A 53 -2.44 -1.71 12.08
N TYR A 54 -2.78 -1.36 10.84
CA TYR A 54 -3.18 -0.02 10.43
C TYR A 54 -4.67 0.08 10.07
N TRP A 55 -5.23 -0.98 9.48
CA TRP A 55 -6.60 -1.00 9.00
C TRP A 55 -7.33 -2.26 9.43
N HIS A 56 -8.55 -2.09 9.96
CA HIS A 56 -9.35 -3.21 10.46
C HIS A 56 -10.39 -3.67 9.46
N ASN A 57 -10.80 -2.80 8.54
CA ASN A 57 -11.86 -3.08 7.58
C ASN A 57 -11.60 -2.42 6.21
N VAL A 58 -12.41 -2.81 5.22
CA VAL A 58 -12.28 -2.35 3.83
C VAL A 58 -12.53 -0.86 3.70
N ALA A 59 -13.37 -0.27 4.54
CA ALA A 59 -13.67 1.16 4.50
C ALA A 59 -12.46 2.01 4.93
N ASP A 60 -11.72 1.57 5.97
CA ASP A 60 -10.50 2.24 6.42
C ASP A 60 -9.47 2.27 5.28
N VAL A 61 -9.25 1.12 4.63
CA VAL A 61 -8.35 1.03 3.49
C VAL A 61 -8.83 1.90 2.34
N THR A 62 -10.12 1.83 1.98
CA THR A 62 -10.70 2.62 0.89
C THR A 62 -10.50 4.13 1.12
N LYS A 63 -10.65 4.58 2.37
CA LYS A 63 -10.38 5.97 2.75
C LYS A 63 -8.91 6.31 2.52
N TYR A 64 -8.00 5.45 2.94
CA TYR A 64 -6.57 5.63 2.70
C TYR A 64 -6.22 5.64 1.20
N MET A 65 -6.78 4.73 0.38
CA MET A 65 -6.56 4.73 -1.07
C MET A 65 -6.93 6.07 -1.70
N LYS A 66 -8.07 6.64 -1.30
CA LYS A 66 -8.54 7.95 -1.79
C LYS A 66 -7.62 9.09 -1.37
N GLN A 67 -7.10 9.05 -0.13
CA GLN A 67 -6.14 10.05 0.35
C GLN A 67 -4.84 9.99 -0.47
N MET A 68 -4.29 8.80 -0.67
CA MET A 68 -3.07 8.61 -1.47
C MET A 68 -3.27 8.98 -2.95
N GLU A 69 -4.46 8.76 -3.52
CA GLU A 69 -4.78 9.16 -4.90
C GLU A 69 -4.78 10.69 -5.04
N VAL A 70 -5.33 11.41 -4.06
CA VAL A 70 -5.28 12.88 -4.01
C VAL A 70 -3.85 13.36 -3.85
N GLU A 71 -3.07 12.80 -2.93
CA GLU A 71 -1.66 13.16 -2.72
C GLU A 71 -0.83 12.92 -3.99
N LYS A 72 -0.98 11.76 -4.64
CA LYS A 72 -0.30 11.44 -5.91
C LYS A 72 -0.68 12.41 -7.03
N ALA A 73 -1.94 12.82 -7.10
CA ALA A 73 -2.40 13.79 -8.09
C ALA A 73 -1.86 15.21 -7.82
N GLN A 74 -1.66 15.57 -6.55
CA GLN A 74 -1.06 16.84 -6.15
C GLN A 74 0.45 16.86 -6.43
N ASP A 75 1.14 15.76 -6.17
CA ASP A 75 2.60 15.63 -6.37
C ASP A 75 2.99 15.61 -7.86
N GLN A 76 2.11 15.11 -8.75
CA GLN A 76 2.31 15.15 -10.21
C GLN A 76 1.93 16.51 -10.86
N GLY A 77 1.59 17.52 -10.06
CA GLY A 77 1.10 18.83 -10.51
C GLY A 77 2.13 19.97 -10.50
N GLU A 78 3.39 19.72 -10.14
CA GLU A 78 4.50 20.71 -10.19
C GLU A 78 5.42 20.54 -11.40
#